data_AF-A0A970EFK4-F1
#
_entry.id   AF-A0A970EFK4-F1
#
_cell.length_a   1.000
_cell.length_b   1.000
_cell.length_c   1.000
_cell.angle_alpha   90.00
_cell.angle_beta   90.00
_cell.angle_gamma   90.00
#
_symmetry.space_group_name_H-M   'P 1'
#
loop_
_entity.id
_entity.type
_entity.pdbx_description
1 polymer ?
#
loop_
_entity_poly.entity_id
_entity_poly.type
_entity_poly.pdbx_seq_one_letter_code
_entity_poly.pdbx_strand_id
1 'polypeptide(L)'
;MARYTGAVCRLCRREGLKLFLKGERCYTNKCAITRRNFPPGKDAPSRKKMSEYGIQLREKQKVRRYYGILERQFAKYFDMASKQKGITGENLLRILESRLDNVVYRLGFATSRPEARQLVTHGHFTVNGRRVNIPSYLVKAGDVISI
;
A
#
# COMPACT_ATOMS: atom_id res chain seq x y z
N MET A 1 10.09 9.81 -8.90
CA MET A 1 8.81 9.89 -8.14
C MET A 1 9.07 9.65 -6.66
N ALA A 2 8.62 10.55 -5.78
CA ALA A 2 8.81 10.40 -4.34
C ALA A 2 8.00 9.22 -3.78
N ARG A 3 8.59 8.47 -2.83
CA ARG A 3 7.96 7.39 -2.06
C ARG A 3 8.62 7.27 -0.69
N TYR A 4 7.98 6.53 0.23
CA TYR A 4 8.64 6.16 1.48
C TYR A 4 9.74 5.12 1.21
N THR A 5 10.99 5.45 1.53
CA THR A 5 12.18 4.58 1.37
C THR A 5 12.79 4.15 2.70
N GLY A 6 12.26 4.62 3.82
CA GLY A 6 12.77 4.31 5.16
C GLY A 6 12.44 2.89 5.63
N ALA A 7 12.78 2.61 6.89
CA ALA A 7 12.59 1.29 7.51
C ALA A 7 11.10 0.87 7.61
N VAL A 8 10.60 0.08 6.67
CA VAL A 8 9.17 -0.29 6.57
C VAL A 8 8.62 -1.14 7.73
N CYS A 9 9.44 -1.99 8.37
CA CYS A 9 8.96 -2.84 9.48
C CYS A 9 8.53 -2.02 10.71
N ARG A 10 9.06 -0.80 10.87
CA ARG A 10 8.64 0.13 11.93
C ARG A 10 7.19 0.59 11.72
N LEU A 11 6.75 0.66 10.46
CA LEU A 11 5.39 1.06 10.11
C LEU A 11 4.40 -0.04 10.52
N CYS A 12 4.70 -1.30 10.21
CA CYS A 12 3.90 -2.44 10.68
C CYS A 12 3.77 -2.42 12.21
N ARG A 13 4.90 -2.26 12.91
CA ARG A 13 4.91 -2.16 14.39
C ARG A 13 4.10 -1.00 14.94
N ARG A 14 4.11 0.16 14.27
CA ARG A 14 3.31 1.31 14.68
C ARG A 14 1.81 1.06 14.49
N GLU A 15 1.42 0.41 13.41
CA GLU A 15 0.02 0.10 13.13
C GLU A 15 -0.46 -1.17 13.86
N GLY A 16 0.44 -1.95 14.46
CA GLY A 16 0.08 -3.14 15.23
C GLY A 16 -0.37 -4.34 14.38
N LEU A 17 -0.14 -4.31 13.06
CA LEU A 17 -0.51 -5.39 12.14
C LEU A 17 0.54 -5.61 11.04
N LYS A 18 0.47 -6.77 10.39
CA LYS A 18 1.32 -7.10 9.23
C LYS A 18 0.82 -6.37 7.98
N LEU A 19 1.62 -5.43 7.47
CA LEU A 19 1.36 -4.71 6.21
C LEU A 19 2.00 -5.36 4.97
N PHE A 20 2.72 -6.49 5.13
CA PHE A 20 3.35 -7.25 4.03
C PHE A 20 4.29 -6.45 3.10
N LEU A 21 5.01 -5.47 3.64
CA LEU A 21 5.87 -4.55 2.87
C LEU A 21 7.25 -5.12 2.48
N LYS A 22 7.57 -6.37 2.84
CA LYS A 22 8.89 -7.00 2.58
C LYS A 22 8.79 -8.40 1.92
N GLY A 23 7.66 -8.71 1.29
CA GLY A 23 7.45 -10.01 0.64
C GLY A 23 7.66 -11.18 1.58
N GLU A 24 8.45 -12.18 1.16
CA GLU A 24 8.66 -13.45 1.87
C GLU A 24 9.05 -13.28 3.35
N ARG A 25 9.89 -12.29 3.67
CA ARG A 25 10.31 -12.05 5.05
C ARG A 25 9.13 -11.81 6.00
N CYS A 26 8.02 -11.25 5.52
CA CYS A 26 6.83 -10.98 6.33
C CYS A 26 6.09 -12.26 6.78
N TYR A 27 6.29 -13.37 6.07
CA TYR A 27 5.71 -14.67 6.40
C TYR A 27 6.57 -15.47 7.39
N THR A 28 7.88 -15.20 7.44
CA THR A 28 8.79 -15.88 8.36
C THR A 28 8.72 -15.38 9.82
N ASN A 29 9.28 -16.17 10.75
CA ASN A 29 9.51 -15.79 12.15
C ASN A 29 10.52 -14.63 12.33
N LYS A 30 11.16 -14.15 11.25
CA LYS A 30 12.02 -12.95 11.25
C LYS A 30 11.21 -11.65 11.11
N CYS A 31 9.89 -11.72 10.98
CA CYS A 31 9.01 -10.56 10.93
C CYS A 31 9.04 -9.77 12.25
N ALA A 32 9.17 -8.44 12.14
CA ALA A 32 9.28 -7.57 13.30
C ALA A 32 8.00 -7.57 14.17
N ILE A 33 6.84 -7.78 13.56
CA ILE A 33 5.56 -7.91 14.30
C ILE A 33 5.57 -9.17 15.15
N THR A 34 5.96 -10.32 14.59
CA THR A 34 6.00 -11.59 15.34
C THR A 34 6.96 -11.53 16.52
N ARG A 35 8.10 -10.84 16.37
CA ARG A 35 9.11 -10.72 17.44
C ARG A 35 8.83 -9.60 18.44
N ARG A 36 8.26 -8.48 17.98
CA ARG A 36 8.14 -7.22 18.73
C ARG A 36 6.84 -6.50 18.34
N ASN A 37 5.71 -7.02 18.80
CA ASN A 37 4.40 -6.43 18.52
C ASN A 37 4.06 -5.23 19.43
N PHE A 38 4.93 -4.22 19.40
CA PHE A 38 4.70 -2.96 20.10
C PHE A 38 5.24 -1.81 19.26
N PRO A 39 4.67 -0.60 19.38
CA PRO A 39 5.08 0.56 18.60
C PRO A 39 6.58 0.86 18.72
N PRO A 40 7.21 1.42 17.68
CA PRO A 40 8.60 1.84 17.75
C PRO A 40 8.76 3.11 18.59
N GLY A 41 9.84 3.19 19.37
CA GLY A 41 10.16 4.33 20.25
C GLY A 41 11.12 3.89 21.37
N LYS A 42 11.68 4.86 22.11
CA LYS A 42 12.45 4.60 23.34
C LYS A 42 11.51 4.28 24.51
N ASP A 43 10.36 4.94 24.55
CA ASP A 43 9.40 4.80 25.65
C ASP A 43 8.67 3.45 25.63
N ALA A 44 8.40 2.93 26.82
CA ALA A 44 7.55 1.77 26.98
C ALA A 44 6.14 2.07 26.43
N PRO A 45 5.49 1.11 25.75
CA PRO A 45 4.17 1.31 25.19
C PRO A 45 3.14 1.55 26.31
N SER A 46 2.77 2.81 26.53
CA SER A 46 1.68 3.18 27.43
C SER A 46 0.35 2.99 26.71
N ARG A 47 -0.56 2.21 27.33
CA ARG A 47 -1.94 2.01 26.83
C ARG A 47 -2.78 3.24 27.16
N LYS A 48 -2.66 4.30 26.37
CA LYS A 48 -3.57 5.45 26.42
C LYS A 48 -4.77 5.20 25.54
N LYS A 49 -5.97 5.55 26.03
CA LYS A 49 -7.19 5.54 25.20
C LYS A 49 -6.98 6.52 24.05
N MET A 50 -7.14 6.05 22.81
CA MET A 50 -7.05 6.92 21.64
C MET A 50 -8.30 7.78 21.54
N SER A 51 -8.12 9.04 21.11
CA SER A 51 -9.24 9.87 20.69
C SER A 51 -9.84 9.33 19.39
N GLU A 52 -11.07 9.74 19.08
CA GLU A 52 -11.74 9.39 17.83
C GLU A 52 -10.91 9.79 16.61
N TYR A 53 -10.38 11.02 16.61
CA TYR A 53 -9.44 11.48 15.59
C TYR A 53 -8.22 10.58 15.48
N GLY A 54 -7.68 10.13 16.61
CA GLY A 54 -6.54 9.21 16.66
C GLY A 54 -6.85 7.89 15.97
N ILE A 55 -8.05 7.34 16.18
CA ILE A 55 -8.51 6.10 15.55
C ILE A 55 -8.63 6.29 14.04
N GLN A 56 -9.34 7.33 13.59
CA GLN A 56 -9.52 7.63 12.17
C GLN A 56 -8.18 7.88 11.46
N LEU A 57 -7.29 8.63 12.10
CA LEU A 57 -5.95 8.90 11.58
C LEU A 57 -5.16 7.60 11.40
N ARG A 58 -5.23 6.67 12.36
CA ARG A 58 -4.53 5.37 12.27
C ARG A 58 -5.08 4.53 11.13
N GLU A 59 -6.41 4.46 10.98
CA GLU A 59 -6.99 3.71 9.86
C GLU A 59 -6.60 4.29 8.50
N LYS A 60 -6.63 5.61 8.35
CA LYS A 60 -6.12 6.27 7.15
C LYS A 60 -4.66 5.92 6.88
N GLN A 61 -3.81 6.02 7.90
CA GLN A 61 -2.37 5.72 7.77
C GLN A 61 -2.12 4.25 7.45
N LYS A 62 -2.93 3.33 7.98
CA LYS A 62 -2.87 1.89 7.70
C LYS A 62 -3.09 1.62 6.22
N VAL A 63 -4.20 2.09 5.66
CA VAL A 63 -4.53 1.91 4.24
C VAL A 63 -3.46 2.55 3.36
N ARG A 64 -3.09 3.81 3.63
CA ARG A 64 -2.06 4.51 2.85
C ARG A 64 -0.73 3.78 2.81
N ARG A 65 -0.28 3.25 3.96
CA ARG A 65 0.99 2.52 4.07
C ARG A 65 0.91 1.13 3.44
N TYR A 66 -0.24 0.47 3.52
CA TYR A 66 -0.47 -0.82 2.91
C TYR A 66 -0.23 -0.78 1.39
N TYR A 67 -0.78 0.23 0.72
CA TYR A 67 -0.55 0.47 -0.72
C TYR A 67 0.74 1.25 -1.03
N GLY A 68 1.46 1.73 -0.02
CA GLY A 68 2.76 2.40 -0.19
C GLY A 68 2.69 3.77 -0.89
N ILE A 69 1.56 4.47 -0.84
CA ILE A 69 1.34 5.74 -1.55
C ILE A 69 1.52 6.99 -0.66
N LEU A 70 1.78 8.13 -1.30
CA LEU A 70 1.89 9.42 -0.63
C LEU A 70 0.52 9.97 -0.20
N GLU A 71 0.52 10.79 0.85
CA GLU A 71 -0.72 11.37 1.40
C GLU A 71 -1.50 12.19 0.35
N ARG A 72 -0.81 13.02 -0.43
CA ARG A 72 -1.43 13.82 -1.51
C ARG A 72 -2.08 12.93 -2.57
N GLN A 73 -1.48 11.79 -2.89
CA GLN A 73 -2.05 10.85 -3.86
C GLN A 73 -3.24 10.09 -3.27
N PHE A 74 -3.15 9.69 -2.00
CA PHE A 74 -4.25 9.07 -1.27
C PHE A 74 -5.48 10.00 -1.18
N ALA A 75 -5.27 11.28 -0.83
CA ALA A 75 -6.33 12.28 -0.79
C ALA A 75 -7.05 12.43 -2.14
N LYS A 76 -6.29 12.50 -3.24
CA LYS A 76 -6.88 12.52 -4.60
C LYS A 76 -7.74 11.30 -4.89
N TYR A 77 -7.30 10.10 -4.49
CA TYR A 77 -8.11 8.89 -4.68
C TYR A 77 -9.37 8.86 -3.81
N PHE A 78 -9.29 9.42 -2.60
CA PHE A 78 -10.47 9.61 -1.76
C PHE A 78 -11.47 10.57 -2.41
N ASP A 79 -11.00 11.71 -2.95
CA ASP A 79 -11.86 12.67 -3.66
C ASP A 79 -12.46 12.07 -4.94
N MET A 80 -11.73 11.19 -5.63
CA MET A 80 -12.28 10.44 -6.76
C MET A 80 -13.34 9.45 -6.30
N ALA A 81 -13.10 8.72 -5.21
CA ALA A 81 -14.03 7.74 -4.66
C ALA A 81 -15.31 8.36 -4.12
N SER A 82 -15.22 9.55 -3.50
CA SER A 82 -16.38 10.26 -2.94
C SER A 82 -17.31 10.81 -4.00
N LYS A 83 -16.80 11.10 -5.20
CA LYS A 83 -17.57 11.54 -6.37
C LYS A 83 -18.21 10.39 -7.14
N GLN A 84 -17.79 9.15 -6.91
CA GLN A 84 -18.38 7.98 -7.55
C GLN A 84 -19.67 7.56 -6.85
N LYS A 85 -20.63 7.06 -7.63
CA LYS A 85 -21.85 6.46 -7.07
C LYS A 85 -21.51 5.21 -6.24
N GLY A 86 -22.29 4.95 -5.20
CA GLY A 86 -22.13 3.80 -4.31
C GLY A 86 -21.35 4.12 -3.03
N ILE A 87 -20.84 3.08 -2.36
CA ILE A 87 -20.17 3.20 -1.06
C ILE A 87 -18.74 3.73 -1.25
N THR A 88 -18.46 4.92 -0.73
CA THR A 88 -17.16 5.60 -0.88
C THR A 88 -15.96 4.75 -0.44
N GLY A 89 -16.10 4.00 0.66
CA GLY A 89 -15.05 3.13 1.16
C GLY A 89 -14.69 2.01 0.19
N GLU A 90 -15.69 1.37 -0.42
CA GLU A 90 -15.47 0.35 -1.44
C GLU A 90 -14.87 0.94 -2.70
N ASN A 91 -15.36 2.10 -3.15
CA ASN A 91 -14.84 2.79 -4.31
C ASN A 91 -13.36 3.16 -4.12
N LEU A 92 -12.97 3.63 -2.93
CA LEU A 92 -11.57 3.90 -2.59
C LEU A 92 -10.72 2.63 -2.71
N LEU A 93 -11.18 1.52 -2.14
CA LEU A 93 -10.44 0.25 -2.20
C LEU A 93 -10.33 -0.27 -3.63
N ARG A 94 -11.39 -0.17 -4.44
CA ARG A 94 -11.37 -0.53 -5.87
C ARG A 94 -10.33 0.29 -6.64
N ILE A 95 -10.28 1.61 -6.42
CA ILE A 95 -9.28 2.50 -7.06
C ILE A 95 -7.86 2.14 -6.61
N LEU A 96 -7.65 1.81 -5.34
CA LEU A 96 -6.33 1.45 -4.83
C LEU A 96 -5.88 0.08 -5.35
N GLU A 97 -6.80 -0.88 -5.46
CA GLU A 97 -6.50 -2.21 -6.00
C GLU A 97 -6.27 -2.20 -7.52
N SER A 98 -6.88 -1.28 -8.27
CA SER A 98 -6.73 -1.18 -9.72
C SER A 98 -5.44 -0.49 -10.20
N ARG A 99 -4.60 0.00 -9.28
CA ARG A 99 -3.30 0.59 -9.66
C ARG A 99 -2.39 -0.47 -10.28
N LEU A 100 -1.69 -0.14 -11.36
CA LEU A 100 -0.80 -1.06 -12.07
C LEU A 100 0.28 -1.66 -11.16
N ASP A 101 0.91 -0.88 -10.28
CA ASP A 101 1.89 -1.43 -9.33
C ASP A 101 1.28 -2.43 -8.35
N ASN A 102 0.03 -2.22 -7.93
CA ASN A 102 -0.69 -3.15 -7.08
C ASN A 102 -1.15 -4.39 -7.86
N VAL A 103 -1.66 -4.23 -9.08
CA VAL A 103 -2.08 -5.36 -9.93
C VAL A 103 -0.89 -6.26 -10.24
N VAL A 104 0.27 -5.71 -10.61
CA VAL A 104 1.51 -6.47 -10.81
C VAL A 104 1.90 -7.28 -9.57
N TYR A 105 1.78 -6.69 -8.38
CA TYR A 105 1.98 -7.41 -7.12
C TYR A 105 0.94 -8.52 -6.90
N ARG A 106 -0.34 -8.25 -7.19
CA ARG A 106 -1.43 -9.23 -7.06
C ARG A 106 -1.31 -10.41 -8.02
N LEU A 107 -0.78 -10.18 -9.22
CA LEU A 107 -0.48 -11.20 -10.22
C LEU A 107 0.75 -12.06 -9.87
N GLY A 108 1.50 -11.71 -8.82
CA GLY A 108 2.65 -12.49 -8.38
C GLY A 108 3.95 -12.20 -9.13
N PHE A 109 3.98 -11.22 -10.04
CA PHE A 109 5.20 -10.81 -10.74
C PHE A 109 6.22 -10.09 -9.84
N ALA A 110 5.83 -9.74 -8.62
CA ALA A 110 6.70 -9.16 -7.61
C ALA A 110 6.33 -9.68 -6.23
N THR A 111 7.32 -9.86 -5.37
CA THR A 111 7.10 -10.34 -4.00
C THR A 111 6.58 -9.24 -3.07
N SER A 112 6.73 -7.97 -3.44
CA SER A 112 6.27 -6.83 -2.65
C SER A 112 5.80 -5.66 -3.50
N ARG A 113 4.92 -4.81 -2.96
CA ARG A 113 4.45 -3.58 -3.64
C ARG A 113 5.57 -2.60 -4.01
N PRO A 114 6.60 -2.35 -3.17
CA PRO A 114 7.73 -1.51 -3.56
C PRO A 114 8.53 -2.07 -4.74
N GLU A 115 8.68 -3.39 -4.82
CA GLU A 115 9.34 -4.09 -5.92
C GLU A 115 8.50 -4.01 -7.20
N ALA A 116 7.20 -4.32 -7.12
CA ALA A 116 6.27 -4.18 -8.24
C ALA A 116 6.32 -2.77 -8.85
N ARG A 117 6.33 -1.75 -7.99
CA ARG A 117 6.49 -0.36 -8.41
C ARG A 117 7.80 -0.12 -9.16
N GLN A 118 8.90 -0.68 -8.69
CA GLN A 118 10.20 -0.54 -9.36
C GLN A 118 10.16 -1.19 -10.74
N LEU A 119 9.63 -2.41 -10.84
CA LEU A 119 9.51 -3.14 -12.09
C LEU A 119 8.64 -2.38 -13.12
N VAL A 120 7.51 -1.83 -12.67
CA VAL A 120 6.69 -0.95 -13.51
C VAL A 120 7.47 0.30 -13.91
N THR A 121 8.13 1.00 -12.99
CA THR A 121 8.84 2.24 -13.31
C THR A 121 9.99 2.03 -14.31
N HIS A 122 10.64 0.87 -14.26
CA HIS A 122 11.66 0.46 -15.23
C HIS A 122 11.06 0.01 -16.57
N GLY A 123 9.73 -0.12 -16.65
CA GLY A 123 9.01 -0.42 -17.87
C GLY A 123 9.13 -1.87 -18.31
N HIS A 124 9.17 -2.81 -17.37
CA HIS A 124 9.14 -4.25 -17.63
C HIS A 124 7.74 -4.79 -17.98
N PHE A 125 6.74 -3.91 -18.10
CA PHE A 125 5.37 -4.33 -18.38
C PHE A 125 4.77 -3.55 -19.53
N THR A 126 3.89 -4.25 -20.24
CA THR A 126 2.98 -3.69 -21.24
C THR A 126 1.54 -3.86 -20.78
N VAL A 127 0.69 -2.90 -21.15
CA VAL A 127 -0.76 -2.98 -21.00
C VAL A 127 -1.35 -2.86 -22.40
N ASN A 128 -2.10 -3.88 -22.83
CA ASN A 128 -2.66 -3.98 -24.18
C ASN A 128 -1.60 -3.76 -25.27
N GLY A 129 -0.42 -4.39 -25.11
CA GLY A 129 0.69 -4.32 -26.06
C GLY A 129 1.51 -3.02 -26.03
N ARG A 130 1.16 -2.04 -25.19
CA ARG A 130 1.92 -0.78 -25.05
C ARG A 130 2.70 -0.75 -23.75
N ARG A 131 3.97 -0.36 -23.79
CA ARG A 131 4.81 -0.22 -22.59
C ARG A 131 4.24 0.87 -21.67
N VAL A 132 3.96 0.50 -20.41
CA VAL A 132 3.45 1.44 -19.40
C VAL A 132 4.41 1.45 -18.21
N ASN A 133 5.07 2.59 -18.00
CA ASN A 133 6.03 2.79 -16.91
C ASN A 133 5.49 3.64 -15.75
N ILE A 134 4.17 3.78 -15.65
CA ILE A 134 3.49 4.64 -14.67
C ILE A 134 2.82 3.77 -13.60
N PRO A 135 3.38 3.68 -12.38
CA PRO A 135 2.81 2.87 -11.29
C PRO A 135 1.38 3.25 -10.88
N SER A 136 0.98 4.50 -11.15
CA SER A 136 -0.36 5.02 -10.82
C SER A 136 -1.38 4.85 -11.94
N TYR A 137 -1.02 4.18 -13.04
CA TYR A 137 -1.97 3.80 -14.07
C TYR A 137 -3.11 2.98 -13.44
N LEU A 138 -4.36 3.35 -13.74
CA LEU A 138 -5.54 2.64 -13.24
C LEU A 138 -5.98 1.64 -14.30
N VAL A 139 -5.73 0.37 -14.01
CA VAL A 139 -6.10 -0.78 -14.84
C VAL A 139 -7.62 -0.90 -14.87
N LYS A 140 -8.16 -1.12 -16.06
CA LYS A 140 -9.59 -1.35 -16.28
C LYS A 140 -9.85 -2.84 -16.45
N ALA A 141 -11.11 -3.23 -16.22
CA ALA A 141 -11.54 -4.57 -16.59
C ALA A 141 -11.31 -4.81 -18.08
N GLY A 142 -10.75 -5.97 -18.43
CA GLY A 142 -10.40 -6.33 -19.80
C GLY A 142 -8.99 -5.94 -20.25
N ASP A 143 -8.25 -5.16 -19.45
CA ASP A 143 -6.84 -4.85 -19.78
C ASP A 143 -5.97 -6.11 -19.67
N VAL A 144 -5.13 -6.33 -20.68
CA VAL A 144 -4.16 -7.42 -20.74
C VAL A 144 -2.79 -6.91 -20.31
N ILE A 145 -2.25 -7.44 -19.22
CA ILE A 145 -0.93 -7.10 -18.70
C ILE A 145 0.06 -8.19 -19.12
N SER A 146 1.19 -7.78 -19.71
CA SER A 146 2.24 -8.70 -20.19
C SER A 146 3.63 -8.16 -19.83
N ILE A 147 4.64 -9.03 -19.84
CA ILE A 147 6.05 -8.69 -19.59
C ILE A 147 6.78 -8.53 -20.91
#